data_AF-A0A9E0VL55-F1
#
_entry.id   AF-A0A9E0VL55-F1
#
_cell.length_a   1.000
_cell.length_b   1.000
_cell.length_c   1.000
_cell.angle_alpha   90.00
_cell.angle_beta   90.00
_cell.angle_gamma   90.00
#
_symmetry.space_group_name_H-M   'P 1'
#
loop_
_entity.id
_entity.type
_entity.pdbx_description
1 polymer ?
#
loop_
_entity_poly.entity_id
_entity_poly.type
_entity_poly.pdbx_seq_one_letter_code
_entity_poly.pdbx_strand_id
1 'polypeptide(L)'
;MRRLALALVFVSMVGAMPAAFSESPVDCAIAAISYRLQMPGWDNVAKLCNGATSTAPVDCAAAAISYRLQMPGWDNVAELCQGATSAAPVDCAAAAISYRLQMPGWDNVARLCNRATSTAPVDCGAAAISYRLQMPGWDNVARLCNGARSSAPVDCAAAAISYRLQMPGWDNVAALCSTVR
;
A
#
# COMPACT_ATOMS: atom_id res chain seq x y z
N MET A 1 -24.08 8.79 65.90
CA MET A 1 -22.60 8.79 65.90
C MET A 1 -22.10 7.76 64.90
N ARG A 2 -21.15 8.15 64.02
CA ARG A 2 -20.16 7.35 63.25
C ARG A 2 -20.68 6.19 62.37
N ARG A 3 -20.68 6.28 61.03
CA ARG A 3 -19.57 6.33 60.04
C ARG A 3 -19.18 4.94 59.49
N LEU A 4 -19.36 4.79 58.17
CA LEU A 4 -18.56 4.08 57.16
C LEU A 4 -18.46 2.54 57.17
N ALA A 5 -18.96 1.93 56.09
CA ALA A 5 -18.16 1.02 55.27
C ALA A 5 -18.63 1.07 53.80
N LEU A 6 -17.72 1.54 52.96
CA LEU A 6 -17.73 1.54 51.51
C LEU A 6 -17.70 0.08 51.01
N ALA A 7 -18.60 -0.33 50.13
CA ALA A 7 -18.44 -1.57 49.35
C ALA A 7 -18.57 -1.21 47.86
N LEU A 8 -17.42 -1.15 47.20
CA LEU A 8 -17.31 -1.17 45.75
C LEU A 8 -17.99 -2.42 45.20
N VAL A 9 -18.99 -2.24 44.34
CA VAL A 9 -19.37 -3.26 43.37
C VAL A 9 -18.98 -2.73 42.00
N PHE A 10 -17.71 -2.94 41.66
CA PHE A 10 -17.33 -3.18 40.27
C PHE A 10 -18.00 -4.47 39.83
N VAL A 11 -18.58 -4.49 38.63
CA VAL A 11 -18.51 -5.56 37.62
C VAL A 11 -19.76 -5.56 36.72
N SER A 12 -19.48 -5.55 35.42
CA SER A 12 -20.31 -6.02 34.31
C SER A 12 -21.53 -5.19 33.89
N MET A 13 -21.24 -4.21 33.02
CA MET A 13 -22.05 -4.05 31.81
C MET A 13 -21.14 -3.99 30.59
N VAL A 14 -20.59 -5.15 30.21
CA VAL A 14 -20.19 -5.40 28.81
C VAL A 14 -21.49 -5.63 28.05
N GLY A 15 -22.24 -4.54 27.86
CA GLY A 15 -23.40 -4.51 26.99
C GLY A 15 -22.92 -4.56 25.55
N ALA A 16 -23.46 -5.51 24.79
CA ALA A 16 -23.25 -5.67 23.36
C ALA A 16 -23.27 -4.31 22.64
N MET A 17 -22.14 -3.90 22.10
CA MET A 17 -22.07 -2.71 21.25
C MET A 17 -22.70 -3.09 19.91
N PRO A 18 -23.68 -2.31 19.40
CA PRO A 18 -24.33 -2.61 18.14
C PRO A 18 -23.34 -2.43 16.97
N ALA A 19 -23.34 -3.39 16.06
CA ALA A 19 -22.78 -3.21 14.73
C ALA A 19 -23.54 -2.09 13.99
N ALA A 20 -22.82 -1.36 13.14
CA ALA A 20 -23.28 -0.32 12.19
C ALA A 20 -23.21 1.13 12.67
N PHE A 21 -22.02 1.74 12.49
CA PHE A 21 -21.83 2.88 11.58
C PHE A 21 -20.44 2.72 10.95
N SER A 22 -20.36 2.63 9.62
CA SER A 22 -19.07 2.69 8.91
C SER A 22 -18.67 4.16 8.84
N GLU A 23 -17.99 4.66 9.89
CA GLU A 23 -17.20 5.90 9.81
C GLU A 23 -15.75 5.51 9.54
N SER A 24 -15.55 4.91 8.38
CA SER A 24 -14.35 4.14 8.07
C SER A 24 -12.99 4.86 8.19
N PRO A 25 -12.88 6.20 8.01
CA PRO A 25 -11.64 6.91 8.32
C PRO A 25 -11.39 7.09 9.82
N VAL A 26 -12.45 7.26 10.62
CA VAL A 26 -12.36 7.44 12.07
C VAL A 26 -11.99 6.13 12.73
N ASP A 27 -12.62 5.02 12.33
CA ASP A 27 -12.28 3.68 12.82
C ASP A 27 -10.84 3.30 12.47
N CYS A 28 -10.39 3.64 11.26
CA CYS A 28 -8.99 3.50 10.87
C CYS A 28 -8.07 4.33 11.78
N ALA A 29 -8.40 5.59 12.07
CA ALA A 29 -7.57 6.43 12.93
C ALA A 29 -7.51 5.89 14.38
N ILE A 30 -8.63 5.43 14.93
CA ILE A 30 -8.69 4.79 16.24
C ILE A 30 -7.82 3.53 16.26
N ALA A 31 -7.93 2.68 15.23
CA ALA A 31 -7.11 1.49 15.09
C ALA A 31 -5.62 1.83 15.00
N ALA A 32 -5.23 2.86 14.24
CA ALA A 32 -3.85 3.31 14.09
C ALA A 32 -3.22 3.74 15.43
N ILE A 33 -4.00 4.42 16.27
CA ILE A 33 -3.57 4.86 17.61
C ILE A 33 -3.54 3.66 18.58
N SER A 34 -4.50 2.74 18.46
CA SER A 34 -4.63 1.56 19.32
C SER A 34 -3.54 0.52 19.07
N TYR A 35 -3.13 0.34 17.81
CA TYR A 35 -2.17 -0.69 17.41
C TYR A 35 -0.72 -0.46 17.88
N ARG A 36 -0.47 0.55 18.73
CA ARG A 36 0.89 0.98 19.10
C ARG A 36 1.81 1.07 17.90
N LEU A 37 1.30 1.53 16.75
CA LEU A 37 2.17 1.84 15.62
C LEU A 37 3.23 2.88 16.05
N GLN A 38 3.03 3.59 17.18
CA GLN A 38 3.94 4.65 17.64
C GLN A 38 4.22 5.65 16.50
N MET A 39 3.25 5.79 15.59
CA MET A 39 3.34 6.64 14.43
C MET A 39 3.43 8.09 14.95
N PRO A 40 4.53 8.80 14.71
CA PRO A 40 4.68 10.16 15.18
C PRO A 40 3.80 11.07 14.33
N GLY A 41 3.00 11.89 15.00
CA GLY A 41 2.20 12.95 14.37
C GLY A 41 0.87 12.47 13.80
N TRP A 42 -0.14 13.33 13.93
CA TRP A 42 -1.47 13.12 13.37
C TRP A 42 -1.49 13.13 11.84
N ASP A 43 -0.51 13.77 11.20
CA ASP A 43 -0.43 13.88 9.74
C ASP A 43 -0.26 12.52 9.06
N ASN A 44 0.56 11.63 9.62
CA ASN A 44 0.77 10.29 9.07
C ASN A 44 -0.49 9.42 9.24
N VAL A 45 -1.16 9.53 10.38
CA VAL A 45 -2.43 8.84 10.64
C VAL A 45 -3.51 9.34 9.68
N ALA A 46 -3.61 10.65 9.51
CA ALA A 46 -4.54 11.27 8.57
C ALA A 46 -4.26 10.82 7.13
N LYS A 47 -3.00 10.83 6.69
CA LYS A 47 -2.59 10.36 5.35
C LYS A 47 -2.96 8.88 5.15
N LEU A 48 -2.63 8.01 6.11
CA LEU A 48 -2.90 6.57 6.04
C LEU A 48 -4.40 6.27 5.96
N CYS A 49 -5.21 6.95 6.78
CA CYS A 49 -6.64 6.69 6.90
C CYS A 49 -7.51 7.54 5.97
N ASN A 50 -6.91 8.43 5.16
CA ASN A 50 -7.66 9.26 4.21
C ASN A 50 -8.37 8.37 3.17
N GLY A 51 -9.70 8.44 3.16
CA GLY A 51 -10.56 7.68 2.26
C GLY A 51 -10.62 6.17 2.58
N ALA A 52 -10.14 5.75 3.75
CA ALA A 52 -10.22 4.36 4.18
C ALA A 52 -11.68 3.94 4.33
N THR A 53 -12.02 2.73 3.88
CA THR A 53 -13.34 2.09 4.04
C THR A 53 -13.34 0.99 5.12
N SER A 54 -12.18 0.75 5.74
CA SER A 54 -11.97 -0.23 6.82
C SER A 54 -10.67 0.07 7.57
N THR A 55 -10.31 -0.78 8.54
CA THR A 55 -9.02 -0.74 9.24
C THR A 55 -7.86 -1.35 8.44
N ALA A 56 -8.10 -1.85 7.22
CA ALA A 56 -7.08 -2.53 6.43
C ALA A 56 -5.80 -1.71 6.15
N PRO A 57 -5.84 -0.36 5.98
CA PRO A 57 -4.63 0.45 5.91
C PRO A 57 -3.75 0.33 7.16
N VAL A 58 -4.36 0.22 8.34
CA VAL A 58 -3.65 0.01 9.61
C VAL A 58 -3.02 -1.37 9.67
N ASP A 59 -3.74 -2.40 9.24
CA ASP A 59 -3.22 -3.77 9.17
C ASP A 59 -2.04 -3.87 8.19
N CYS A 60 -2.12 -3.17 7.06
CA CYS A 60 -1.02 -2.99 6.13
C CYS A 60 0.18 -2.30 6.80
N ALA A 61 -0.03 -1.17 7.49
CA ALA A 61 1.05 -0.47 8.19
C ALA A 61 1.70 -1.34 9.28
N ALA A 62 0.90 -2.12 10.01
CA ALA A 62 1.40 -3.07 11.02
C ALA A 62 2.25 -4.18 10.37
N ALA A 63 1.79 -4.74 9.25
CA ALA A 63 2.55 -5.75 8.51
C ALA A 63 3.91 -5.19 8.06
N ALA A 64 3.97 -3.93 7.62
CA ALA A 64 5.20 -3.30 7.18
C ALA A 64 6.28 -3.27 8.28
N ILE A 65 5.87 -3.10 9.54
CA ILE A 65 6.74 -3.19 10.73
C ILE A 65 7.15 -4.65 10.99
N SER A 66 6.20 -5.58 10.92
CA SER A 66 6.46 -7.01 11.15
C SER A 66 7.47 -7.58 10.17
N TYR A 67 7.40 -7.16 8.90
CA TYR A 67 8.36 -7.53 7.85
C TYR A 67 9.71 -6.81 7.97
N ARG A 68 9.87 -5.91 8.95
CA ARG A 68 11.06 -5.07 9.13
C ARG A 68 11.52 -4.43 7.83
N LEU A 69 10.55 -4.02 7.01
CA LEU A 69 10.86 -3.24 5.81
C LEU A 69 11.64 -2.01 6.27
N GLN A 70 12.88 -1.86 5.81
CA GLN A 70 13.78 -0.75 6.17
C GLN A 70 13.30 0.54 5.48
N MET A 71 12.10 0.97 5.82
CA MET A 71 11.48 2.17 5.30
C MET A 71 12.12 3.40 5.94
N PRO A 72 12.29 4.52 5.21
CA PRO A 72 12.97 5.72 5.69
C PRO A 72 12.16 6.46 6.76
N GLY A 73 10.87 6.15 6.89
CA GLY A 73 9.98 6.77 7.85
C GLY A 73 8.51 6.44 7.61
N TRP A 74 7.66 6.90 8.53
CA TRP A 74 6.23 6.63 8.55
C TRP A 74 5.45 7.25 7.38
N ASP A 75 5.97 8.30 6.76
CA ASP A 75 5.33 8.90 5.60
C ASP A 75 5.31 7.93 4.40
N ASN A 76 6.37 7.12 4.25
CA ASN A 76 6.44 6.07 3.23
C ASN A 76 5.50 4.90 3.53
N VAL A 77 5.35 4.56 4.83
CA VAL A 77 4.38 3.55 5.28
C VAL A 77 2.96 4.01 4.96
N ALA A 78 2.66 5.27 5.31
CA ALA A 78 1.37 5.88 5.05
C ALA A 78 1.08 5.89 3.54
N GLU A 79 2.05 6.29 2.71
CA GLU A 79 1.89 6.31 1.25
C GLU A 79 1.66 4.92 0.64
N LEU A 80 2.41 3.90 1.09
CA LEU A 80 2.26 2.53 0.59
C LEU A 80 0.89 1.92 0.94
N CYS A 81 0.41 2.19 2.15
CA CYS A 81 -0.80 1.57 2.70
C CYS A 81 -2.08 2.41 2.55
N GLN A 82 -1.98 3.63 2.02
CA GLN A 82 -3.14 4.51 1.83
C GLN A 82 -4.15 3.91 0.85
N GLY A 83 -5.37 3.66 1.34
CA GLY A 83 -6.42 3.01 0.56
C GLY A 83 -6.20 1.51 0.32
N ALA A 84 -5.31 0.88 1.09
CA ALA A 84 -5.16 -0.57 1.07
C ALA A 84 -6.43 -1.27 1.58
N THR A 85 -6.79 -2.36 0.93
CA THR A 85 -7.90 -3.24 1.36
C THR A 85 -7.42 -4.52 2.04
N SER A 86 -6.10 -4.72 2.11
CA SER A 86 -5.41 -5.84 2.76
C SER A 86 -3.93 -5.49 3.01
N ALA A 87 -3.15 -6.43 3.55
CA ALA A 87 -1.69 -6.28 3.69
C ALA A 87 -0.90 -6.48 2.37
N ALA A 88 -1.57 -6.76 1.24
CA ALA A 88 -0.92 -7.05 -0.03
C ALA A 88 0.07 -5.97 -0.54
N PRO A 89 -0.11 -4.66 -0.29
CA PRO A 89 0.90 -3.66 -0.64
C PRO A 89 2.27 -3.91 0.03
N VAL A 90 2.28 -4.42 1.27
CA VAL A 90 3.52 -4.78 1.98
C VAL A 90 4.17 -6.01 1.37
N ASP A 91 3.39 -7.04 1.04
CA ASP A 91 3.91 -8.22 0.37
C ASP A 91 4.50 -7.86 -1.00
N CYS A 92 3.83 -6.97 -1.74
CA CYS A 92 4.35 -6.39 -2.98
C CYS A 92 5.66 -5.64 -2.74
N ALA A 93 5.72 -4.75 -1.75
CA ALA A 93 6.93 -3.97 -1.45
C ALA A 93 8.11 -4.87 -1.04
N ALA A 94 7.85 -5.89 -0.22
CA ALA A 94 8.84 -6.90 0.15
C ALA A 94 9.36 -7.63 -1.10
N ALA A 95 8.48 -8.03 -2.01
CA ALA A 95 8.86 -8.66 -3.26
C ALA A 95 9.65 -7.70 -4.18
N ALA A 96 9.31 -6.42 -4.23
CA ALA A 96 9.99 -5.40 -5.04
C ALA A 96 11.42 -5.11 -4.56
N ILE A 97 11.65 -5.17 -3.24
CA ILE A 97 12.96 -4.93 -2.62
C ILE A 97 13.80 -6.22 -2.61
N SER A 98 13.15 -7.38 -2.61
CA SER A 98 13.83 -8.66 -2.76
C SER A 98 14.62 -8.75 -4.07
N TYR A 99 15.43 -9.81 -4.19
CA TYR A 99 16.23 -10.12 -5.38
C TYR A 99 15.45 -10.12 -6.72
N ARG A 100 14.11 -10.14 -6.71
CA ARG A 100 13.29 -10.13 -7.92
C ARG A 100 13.38 -8.83 -8.73
N LEU A 101 13.49 -7.67 -8.07
CA LEU A 101 13.57 -6.37 -8.75
C LEU A 101 14.78 -5.54 -8.31
N GLN A 102 15.20 -5.62 -7.03
CA GLN A 102 16.24 -4.74 -6.49
C GLN A 102 15.97 -3.25 -6.78
N MET A 103 14.70 -2.85 -6.73
CA MET A 103 14.28 -1.50 -7.09
C MET A 103 14.86 -0.48 -6.10
N PRO A 104 15.61 0.54 -6.58
CA PRO A 104 16.19 1.57 -5.72
C PRO A 104 15.17 2.63 -5.36
N GLY A 105 15.24 3.08 -4.11
CA GLY A 105 14.42 4.17 -3.58
C GLY A 105 13.00 3.73 -3.24
N TRP A 106 12.51 4.25 -2.12
CA TRP A 106 11.18 3.92 -1.60
C TRP A 106 10.05 4.50 -2.42
N ASP A 107 10.25 5.66 -3.05
CA ASP A 107 9.22 6.31 -3.89
C ASP A 107 8.77 5.41 -5.04
N ASN A 108 9.70 4.70 -5.69
CA ASN A 108 9.38 3.78 -6.78
C ASN A 108 8.64 2.54 -6.25
N VAL A 109 9.06 2.00 -5.11
CA VAL A 109 8.42 0.84 -4.47
C VAL A 109 7.00 1.19 -4.02
N ALA A 110 6.83 2.33 -3.34
CA ALA A 110 5.54 2.84 -2.91
C ALA A 110 4.63 3.06 -4.12
N ARG A 111 5.11 3.73 -5.17
CA ARG A 111 4.32 3.93 -6.39
C ARG A 111 3.98 2.63 -7.11
N LEU A 112 4.87 1.63 -7.14
CA LEU A 112 4.58 0.34 -7.76
C LEU A 112 3.49 -0.42 -6.98
N CYS A 113 3.59 -0.43 -5.65
CA CYS A 113 2.85 -1.33 -4.78
C CYS A 113 1.66 -0.70 -4.04
N ASN A 114 1.50 0.62 -4.08
CA ASN A 114 0.34 1.29 -3.48
C ASN A 114 -0.96 0.75 -4.11
N ARG A 115 -1.91 0.39 -3.24
CA ARG A 115 -3.20 -0.27 -3.58
C ARG A 115 -3.06 -1.60 -4.30
N ALA A 116 -1.89 -2.24 -4.27
CA ALA A 116 -1.73 -3.57 -4.82
C ALA A 116 -2.60 -4.57 -4.05
N THR A 117 -3.24 -5.48 -4.80
CA THR A 117 -4.03 -6.59 -4.23
C THR A 117 -3.27 -7.92 -4.28
N SER A 118 -2.05 -7.93 -4.82
CA SER A 118 -1.16 -9.08 -4.95
C SER A 118 0.27 -8.61 -5.28
N THR A 119 1.19 -9.56 -5.48
CA THR A 119 2.56 -9.28 -5.96
C THR A 119 2.66 -9.09 -7.48
N ALA A 120 1.55 -9.17 -8.23
CA ALA A 120 1.57 -9.08 -9.69
C ALA A 120 2.24 -7.81 -10.27
N PRO A 121 2.17 -6.62 -9.62
CA PRO A 121 2.96 -5.45 -10.06
C PRO A 121 4.47 -5.72 -10.12
N VAL A 122 4.99 -6.52 -9.19
CA VAL A 122 6.42 -6.92 -9.17
C VAL A 122 6.74 -7.85 -10.32
N ASP A 123 5.87 -8.82 -10.59
CA ASP A 123 6.04 -9.76 -11.70
C ASP A 123 5.96 -9.02 -13.06
N CYS A 124 5.06 -8.03 -13.17
CA CYS A 124 5.03 -7.09 -14.29
C CYS A 124 6.38 -6.35 -14.43
N GLY A 125 6.91 -5.77 -13.35
CA GLY A 125 8.21 -5.09 -13.39
C GLY A 125 9.35 -6.01 -13.81
N ALA A 126 9.36 -7.26 -13.33
CA ALA A 126 10.37 -8.26 -13.68
C ALA A 126 10.30 -8.67 -15.15
N ALA A 127 9.09 -8.80 -15.70
CA ALA A 127 8.89 -8.99 -17.14
C ALA A 127 9.46 -7.80 -17.92
N ALA A 128 9.20 -6.58 -17.46
CA ALA A 128 9.66 -5.34 -18.09
C ALA A 128 11.20 -5.32 -18.27
N ILE A 129 11.94 -5.79 -17.25
CA ILE A 129 13.40 -5.96 -17.29
C ILE A 129 13.80 -7.10 -18.23
N SER A 130 13.10 -8.23 -18.18
CA SER A 130 13.37 -9.43 -18.99
C SER A 130 13.24 -9.14 -20.49
N TYR A 131 12.23 -8.36 -20.88
CA TYR A 131 12.01 -7.91 -22.25
C TYR A 131 13.02 -6.86 -22.71
N ARG A 132 13.94 -6.41 -21.84
CA ARG A 132 14.90 -5.31 -22.10
C ARG A 132 14.21 -4.11 -22.75
N LEU A 133 12.98 -3.86 -22.33
CA LEU A 133 12.31 -2.62 -22.65
C LEU A 133 13.25 -1.52 -22.20
N GLN A 134 13.77 -0.71 -23.13
CA GLN A 134 14.71 0.38 -22.87
C GLN A 134 14.00 1.53 -22.15
N MET A 135 13.32 1.21 -21.06
CA MET A 135 12.59 2.14 -20.21
C MET A 135 13.61 3.02 -19.48
N PRO A 136 13.41 4.34 -19.46
CA PRO A 136 14.27 5.25 -18.71
C PRO A 136 13.94 5.12 -17.22
N GLY A 137 14.54 4.13 -16.58
CA GLY A 137 14.54 3.97 -15.14
C GLY A 137 13.27 3.39 -14.52
N TRP A 138 13.34 3.23 -13.20
CA TRP A 138 12.33 2.58 -12.36
C TRP A 138 11.01 3.34 -12.23
N ASP A 139 11.04 4.63 -12.49
CA ASP A 139 9.84 5.49 -12.50
C ASP A 139 8.82 5.01 -13.53
N ASN A 140 9.30 4.71 -14.74
CA ASN A 140 8.48 4.20 -15.83
C ASN A 140 7.96 2.80 -15.54
N VAL A 141 8.77 1.95 -14.93
CA VAL A 141 8.35 0.60 -14.50
C VAL A 141 7.23 0.69 -13.47
N ALA A 142 7.42 1.51 -12.42
CA ALA A 142 6.44 1.71 -11.37
C ALA A 142 5.12 2.25 -11.94
N ARG A 143 5.17 3.22 -12.85
CA ARG A 143 3.98 3.79 -13.50
C ARG A 143 3.27 2.80 -14.41
N LEU A 144 4.00 2.01 -15.20
CA LEU A 144 3.41 1.03 -16.11
C LEU A 144 2.75 -0.13 -15.35
N CYS A 145 3.39 -0.60 -14.29
CA CYS A 145 2.98 -1.80 -13.56
C CYS A 145 2.14 -1.53 -12.30
N ASN A 146 1.96 -0.27 -11.89
CA ASN A 146 1.09 0.06 -10.75
C ASN A 146 -0.33 -0.47 -10.99
N GLY A 147 -0.82 -1.30 -10.08
CA GLY A 147 -2.15 -1.92 -10.15
C GLY A 147 -2.29 -3.05 -11.18
N ALA A 148 -1.20 -3.48 -11.82
CA ALA A 148 -1.23 -4.60 -12.75
C ALA A 148 -1.70 -5.88 -12.06
N ARG A 149 -2.47 -6.72 -12.77
CA ARG A 149 -2.88 -8.05 -12.30
C ARG A 149 -2.10 -9.17 -12.99
N SER A 150 -1.27 -8.81 -13.97
CA SER A 150 -0.48 -9.70 -14.81
C SER A 150 0.68 -8.93 -15.48
N SER A 151 1.44 -9.59 -16.36
CA SER A 151 2.45 -8.96 -17.22
C SER A 151 1.86 -8.21 -18.44
N ALA A 152 0.54 -8.20 -18.60
CA ALA A 152 -0.12 -7.64 -19.78
C ALA A 152 0.27 -6.17 -20.12
N PRO A 153 0.53 -5.26 -19.16
CA PRO A 153 1.05 -3.93 -19.48
C PRO A 153 2.39 -3.96 -20.23
N VAL A 154 3.27 -4.89 -19.85
CA VAL A 154 4.59 -5.06 -20.47
C VAL A 154 4.45 -5.67 -21.86
N ASP A 155 3.56 -6.65 -22.03
CA ASP A 155 3.27 -7.24 -23.34
C ASP A 155 2.72 -6.19 -24.31
N CYS A 156 1.82 -5.31 -23.83
CA CYS A 156 1.35 -4.15 -24.57
C CYS A 156 2.50 -3.20 -24.96
N ALA A 157 3.38 -2.86 -24.03
CA ALA A 157 4.50 -1.96 -24.28
C ALA A 157 5.50 -2.56 -25.29
N ALA A 158 5.79 -3.85 -25.16
CA ALA A 158 6.65 -4.59 -26.08
C ALA A 158 6.06 -4.61 -27.49
N ALA A 159 4.75 -4.83 -27.62
CA ALA A 159 4.05 -4.76 -28.90
C ALA A 159 4.12 -3.35 -29.50
N ALA A 160 3.81 -2.31 -28.71
CA ALA A 160 3.83 -0.91 -29.17
C ALA A 160 5.20 -0.50 -29.75
N ILE A 161 6.29 -0.92 -29.11
CA ILE A 161 7.66 -0.67 -29.56
C ILE A 161 7.99 -1.50 -30.81
N SER A 162 7.60 -2.77 -30.83
CA SER A 162 7.83 -3.67 -31.97
C SER A 162 7.13 -3.17 -33.24
N TYR A 163 5.92 -2.64 -33.12
CA TYR A 163 5.17 -2.06 -34.23
C TYR A 163 5.63 -0.65 -34.61
N ARG A 164 6.70 -0.13 -33.98
CA ARG A 164 7.19 1.25 -34.16
C ARG A 164 6.04 2.24 -34.20
N LEU A 165 5.07 2.08 -33.29
CA LEU A 165 4.10 3.15 -33.08
C LEU A 165 4.94 4.39 -32.81
N GLN A 166 4.83 5.41 -33.68
CA GLN A 166 5.55 6.68 -33.57
C GLN A 166 4.98 7.47 -32.39
N MET A 167 4.94 6.86 -31.22
CA MET A 167 4.60 7.51 -29.97
C MET A 167 5.86 8.21 -29.48
N PRO A 168 5.87 9.56 -29.44
CA PRO A 168 6.99 10.27 -28.88
C PRO A 168 7.06 9.99 -27.38
N GLY A 169 8.12 9.33 -26.94
CA GLY A 169 8.42 9.14 -25.52
C GLY A 169 7.68 7.99 -24.84
N TRP A 170 8.30 7.52 -23.75
CA TRP A 170 7.78 6.44 -22.91
C TRP A 170 6.50 6.81 -22.14
N ASP A 171 6.24 8.09 -21.93
CA ASP A 171 5.02 8.57 -21.25
C ASP A 171 3.74 8.11 -21.97
N ASN A 172 3.74 8.18 -23.31
CA ASN A 172 2.59 7.77 -24.11
C ASN A 172 2.38 6.25 -24.09
N VAL A 173 3.47 5.48 -24.12
CA VAL A 173 3.42 4.01 -24.02
C VAL A 173 2.91 3.59 -22.64
N ALA A 174 3.44 4.20 -21.57
CA ALA A 174 3.02 3.91 -20.21
C ALA A 174 1.55 4.30 -19.97
N ALA A 175 1.11 5.47 -20.46
CA ALA A 175 -0.27 5.91 -20.36
C ALA A 175 -1.24 4.95 -21.09
N LEU A 176 -0.87 4.49 -22.29
CA LEU A 176 -1.67 3.53 -23.05
C LEU A 176 -1.74 2.17 -22.35
N CYS A 177 -0.59 1.61 -22.00
CA CYS A 177 -0.49 0.22 -21.56
C CYS A 177 -0.76 -0.01 -20.08
N SER A 178 -0.68 1.02 -19.23
CA SER A 178 -1.03 0.91 -17.79
C SER A 178 -2.53 0.67 -17.55
N THR A 179 -3.37 0.89 -18.58
CA THR A 179 -4.80 0.58 -18.53
C THR A 179 -5.12 -0.91 -18.71
N VAL A 180 -4.16 -1.68 -19.23
CA VAL A 180 -4.27 -3.13 -19.36
C VAL A 180 -3.98 -3.75 -17.98
N ARG A 181 -4.79 -4.71 -17.52
CA ARG A 181 -4.67 -5.29 -16.17
C ARG A 181 -4.39 -6.78 -16.22
#